data_AF-A0A1E2US24-F1
#
_entry.id   AF-A0A1E2US24-F1
#
_cell.length_a   1.000
_cell.length_b   1.000
_cell.length_c   1.000
_cell.angle_alpha   90.00
_cell.angle_beta   90.00
_cell.angle_gamma   90.00
#
_symmetry.space_group_name_H-M   'P 1'
#
loop_
_entity.id
_entity.type
_entity.pdbx_description
1 polymer ?
#
loop_
_entity_poly.entity_id
_entity_poly.type
_entity_poly.pdbx_seq_one_letter_code
_entity_poly.pdbx_strand_id
1 'polypeptide(L)'
;MTQKEYVSQVDESRGLVQQPSAFDQLKPQQQQFVLELLKHNFNATKAAIEAGYSEKSARSQASQLLTKLNIQAAISEQVKAQQERIMVDADYLLEVLRDDVEADLADLFKENGNLKPVKEWPPVFRRGLVASLKVEAIQVRDNNEQSEIVQVKEVRLADRTKLKELLGKHRAVQAFDKEKDGNEIHIHIEGKDALL
;
A
#
# COMPACT_ATOMS: atom_id res chain seq x y z
N MET A 1 -33.81 23.06 9.95
CA MET A 1 -33.18 21.72 10.04
C MET A 1 -31.72 21.94 10.34
N THR A 2 -31.35 21.85 11.60
CA THR A 2 -29.97 22.02 12.06
C THR A 2 -29.21 20.72 11.88
N GLN A 3 -27.91 20.83 11.64
CA GLN A 3 -26.97 19.74 11.32
C GLN A 3 -26.95 18.58 12.34
N LYS A 4 -27.58 18.75 13.51
CA LYS A 4 -27.80 17.71 14.52
C LYS A 4 -28.91 16.69 14.15
N GLU A 5 -29.88 17.05 13.33
CA GLU A 5 -30.97 16.13 12.95
C GLU A 5 -30.58 15.19 11.80
N TYR A 6 -29.61 15.55 10.96
CA TYR A 6 -29.13 14.69 9.87
C TYR A 6 -28.21 13.56 10.37
N VAL A 7 -27.53 13.74 11.49
CA VAL A 7 -26.65 12.71 12.08
C VAL A 7 -27.44 11.65 12.86
N SER A 8 -28.71 11.90 13.19
CA SER A 8 -29.53 10.99 13.98
C SER A 8 -30.22 9.88 13.17
N GLN A 9 -30.25 9.96 11.84
CA GLN A 9 -31.03 9.02 11.01
C GLN A 9 -30.19 8.08 10.14
N VAL A 10 -28.86 8.20 10.16
CA VAL A 10 -27.96 7.38 9.31
C VAL A 10 -27.28 6.25 10.10
N ASP A 11 -27.34 6.24 11.43
CA ASP A 11 -26.56 5.30 12.26
C ASP A 11 -27.40 4.28 13.05
N GLU A 12 -28.65 4.06 12.65
CA GLU A 12 -29.51 3.01 13.24
C GLU A 12 -29.39 1.65 12.51
N SER A 13 -28.60 1.57 11.44
CA SER A 13 -28.39 0.32 10.66
C SER A 13 -27.03 -0.35 10.88
N ARG A 14 -26.18 0.20 11.77
CA ARG A 14 -24.91 -0.42 12.20
C ARG A 14 -25.00 -0.89 13.65
N GLY A 15 -25.87 -1.87 13.88
CA GLY A 15 -25.90 -2.62 15.14
C GLY A 15 -24.68 -3.52 15.31
N LEU A 16 -23.51 -2.94 15.56
CA LEU A 16 -22.35 -3.58 16.17
C LEU A 16 -21.78 -2.59 17.18
N VAL A 17 -22.27 -2.66 18.42
CA VAL A 17 -21.53 -2.10 19.55
C VAL A 17 -20.19 -2.85 19.55
N GLN A 18 -19.14 -2.23 19.00
CA GLN A 18 -17.80 -2.79 19.12
C GLN A 18 -17.50 -2.85 20.61
N GLN A 19 -17.39 -4.06 21.14
CA GLN A 19 -16.98 -4.28 22.52
C GLN A 19 -15.67 -3.53 22.75
N PRO A 20 -15.52 -2.79 23.86
CA PRO A 20 -14.31 -2.02 24.12
C PRO A 20 -13.10 -2.96 24.11
N SER A 21 -12.07 -2.60 23.34
CA SER A 21 -10.89 -3.43 23.14
C SER A 21 -10.13 -3.67 24.45
N ALA A 22 -9.25 -4.67 24.50
CA ALA A 22 -8.42 -4.88 25.69
C ALA A 22 -7.54 -3.66 25.95
N PHE A 23 -7.14 -2.96 24.88
CA PHE A 23 -6.42 -1.69 24.93
C PHE A 23 -7.25 -0.53 25.51
N ASP A 24 -8.52 -0.38 25.11
CA ASP A 24 -9.40 0.71 25.59
C ASP A 24 -9.71 0.61 27.09
N GLN A 25 -9.64 -0.61 27.64
CA GLN A 25 -9.86 -0.88 29.06
C GLN A 25 -8.63 -0.61 29.93
N LEU A 26 -7.46 -0.34 29.35
CA LEU A 26 -6.24 -0.01 30.10
C LEU A 26 -6.28 1.42 30.64
N LYS A 27 -5.56 1.65 31.75
CA LYS A 27 -5.33 3.01 32.23
C LYS A 27 -4.49 3.80 31.20
N PRO A 28 -4.64 5.13 31.09
CA PRO A 28 -3.90 5.93 30.09
C PRO A 28 -2.38 5.70 30.09
N GLN A 29 -1.77 5.56 31.26
CA GLN A 29 -0.34 5.29 31.37
C GLN A 29 0.05 3.89 30.87
N GLN A 30 -0.82 2.90 31.05
CA GLN A 30 -0.61 1.54 30.55
C GLN A 30 -0.83 1.46 29.04
N GLN A 31 -1.79 2.21 28.50
CA GLN A 31 -1.97 2.40 27.06
C GLN A 31 -0.68 2.96 26.44
N GLN A 32 -0.14 4.03 27.05
CA GLN A 32 1.10 4.63 26.58
C GLN A 32 2.28 3.65 26.63
N PHE A 33 2.37 2.83 27.67
CA PHE A 33 3.38 1.77 27.75
C PHE A 33 3.26 0.78 26.58
N VAL A 34 2.05 0.33 26.24
CA VAL A 34 1.81 -0.60 25.12
C VAL A 34 2.23 0.05 23.79
N LEU A 35 1.85 1.31 23.55
CA LEU A 35 2.22 2.04 22.33
C LEU A 35 3.74 2.23 22.21
N GLU A 36 4.40 2.68 23.29
CA GLU A 36 5.85 2.90 23.31
C GLU A 36 6.63 1.58 23.21
N LEU A 37 6.08 0.47 23.72
CA LEU A 37 6.67 -0.85 23.59
C LEU A 37 6.76 -1.28 22.12
N LEU A 38 5.69 -1.09 21.34
CA LEU A 38 5.67 -1.40 19.92
C LEU A 38 6.61 -0.47 19.13
N LYS A 39 6.58 0.82 19.43
CA LYS A 39 7.45 1.84 18.81
C LYS A 39 8.94 1.60 19.05
N HIS A 40 9.31 1.01 20.19
CA HIS A 40 10.69 0.73 20.57
C HIS A 40 11.12 -0.73 20.38
N ASN A 41 10.53 -1.45 19.43
CA ASN A 41 10.89 -2.83 19.11
C ASN A 41 10.90 -3.74 20.34
N PHE A 42 9.87 -3.62 21.18
CA PHE A 42 9.69 -4.38 22.42
C PHE A 42 10.79 -4.13 23.49
N ASN A 43 11.49 -2.99 23.43
CA ASN A 43 12.33 -2.55 24.55
C ASN A 43 11.47 -2.02 25.71
N ALA A 44 11.13 -2.91 26.63
CA ALA A 44 10.20 -2.64 27.72
C ALA A 44 10.71 -1.59 28.72
N THR A 45 12.03 -1.53 28.96
CA THR A 45 12.59 -0.53 29.90
C THR A 45 12.45 0.86 29.31
N LYS A 46 12.80 1.03 28.03
CA LYS A 46 12.66 2.31 27.34
C LYS A 46 11.18 2.72 27.22
N ALA A 47 10.32 1.77 26.85
CA ALA A 47 8.88 2.02 26.77
C ALA A 47 8.27 2.50 28.09
N ALA A 48 8.71 1.94 29.22
CA ALA A 48 8.26 2.40 30.52
C ALA A 48 8.71 3.84 30.83
N ILE A 49 9.94 4.22 30.48
CA ILE A 49 10.43 5.59 30.66
C ILE A 49 9.58 6.56 29.84
N GLU A 50 9.39 6.27 28.55
CA GLU A 50 8.61 7.11 27.62
C GLU A 50 7.11 7.17 27.97
N ALA A 51 6.58 6.11 28.59
CA ALA A 51 5.23 6.09 29.16
C ALA A 51 5.10 6.86 30.49
N GLY A 52 6.17 7.51 30.96
CA GLY A 52 6.16 8.35 32.15
C GLY A 52 6.36 7.61 33.47
N TYR A 53 6.88 6.37 33.44
CA TYR A 53 7.32 5.68 34.66
C TYR A 53 8.70 6.22 35.10
N SER A 54 8.95 6.25 36.41
CA SER A 54 10.24 6.69 36.95
C SER A 54 11.39 5.85 36.39
N GLU A 55 12.42 6.52 35.84
CA GLU A 55 13.62 5.86 35.30
C GLU A 55 14.25 4.87 36.28
N LYS A 56 14.32 5.25 37.57
CA LYS A 56 14.90 4.42 38.64
C LYS A 56 14.20 3.08 38.81
N SER A 57 12.92 2.99 38.48
CA SER A 57 12.10 1.77 38.61
C SER A 57 11.52 1.28 37.27
N ALA A 58 11.89 1.90 36.14
CA ALA A 58 11.32 1.58 34.84
C ALA A 58 11.49 0.10 34.47
N ARG A 59 12.66 -0.49 34.76
CA ARG A 59 12.93 -1.91 34.51
C ARG A 59 12.01 -2.84 35.30
N SER A 60 11.85 -2.60 36.59
CA SER A 60 11.01 -3.46 37.45
C SER A 60 9.54 -3.29 37.13
N GLN A 61 9.09 -2.05 36.90
CA GLN A 61 7.72 -1.75 36.48
C GLN A 61 7.40 -2.35 35.12
N ALA A 62 8.28 -2.23 34.13
CA ALA A 62 8.12 -2.85 32.83
C ALA A 62 7.93 -4.37 32.93
N SER A 63 8.76 -5.06 33.74
CA SER A 63 8.62 -6.49 33.98
C SER A 63 7.26 -6.84 34.59
N GLN A 64 6.82 -6.07 35.59
CA GLN A 64 5.50 -6.26 36.21
C GLN A 64 4.33 -5.94 35.26
N LEU A 65 4.48 -5.02 34.32
CA LEU A 65 3.45 -4.70 33.34
C LEU A 65 3.33 -5.84 32.32
N LEU A 66 4.45 -6.39 31.86
CA LEU A 66 4.48 -7.49 30.89
C LEU A 66 3.90 -8.80 31.44
N THR A 67 3.81 -8.99 32.76
CA THR A 67 3.18 -10.18 33.36
C THR A 67 1.66 -10.05 33.52
N LYS A 68 1.08 -8.86 33.32
CA LYS A 68 -0.36 -8.65 33.47
C LYS A 68 -1.10 -9.10 32.23
N LEU A 69 -2.07 -10.02 32.41
CA LEU A 69 -2.85 -10.60 31.31
C LEU A 69 -3.58 -9.55 30.45
N ASN A 70 -4.14 -8.51 31.07
CA ASN A 70 -4.82 -7.44 30.34
C ASN A 70 -3.85 -6.63 29.46
N ILE A 71 -2.61 -6.44 29.90
CA ILE A 71 -1.57 -5.76 29.10
C ILE A 71 -1.07 -6.68 27.98
N GLN A 72 -0.86 -7.97 28.26
CA GLN A 72 -0.51 -8.95 27.22
C GLN A 72 -1.58 -9.03 26.12
N ALA A 73 -2.86 -9.04 26.51
CA ALA A 73 -3.98 -9.02 25.56
C ALA A 73 -3.96 -7.75 24.69
N ALA A 74 -3.78 -6.58 25.31
CA ALA A 74 -3.68 -5.31 24.58
C ALA A 74 -2.46 -5.26 23.63
N ILE A 75 -1.30 -5.80 24.04
CA ILE A 75 -0.13 -5.91 23.15
C ILE A 75 -0.45 -6.81 21.96
N SER A 76 -1.02 -7.99 22.19
CA SER A 76 -1.36 -8.93 21.13
C SER A 76 -2.35 -8.33 20.13
N GLU A 77 -3.35 -7.61 20.62
CA GLU A 77 -4.33 -6.92 19.80
C GLU A 77 -3.69 -5.82 18.93
N GLN A 78 -2.85 -4.97 19.52
CA GLN A 78 -2.18 -3.90 18.79
C GLN A 78 -1.16 -4.43 17.78
N VAL A 79 -0.45 -5.52 18.08
CA VAL A 79 0.43 -6.22 17.12
C VAL A 79 -0.39 -6.74 15.95
N LYS A 80 -1.52 -7.39 16.21
CA LYS A 80 -2.40 -7.91 15.16
C LYS A 80 -2.95 -6.79 14.28
N ALA A 81 -3.46 -5.71 14.88
CA ALA A 81 -3.94 -4.55 14.14
C ALA A 81 -2.83 -3.85 13.33
N GLN A 82 -1.60 -3.82 13.85
CA GLN A 82 -0.44 -3.32 13.09
C GLN A 82 -0.11 -4.25 11.90
N GLN A 83 -0.11 -5.57 12.11
CA GLN A 83 0.12 -6.54 11.05
C GLN A 83 -0.94 -6.44 9.96
N GLU A 84 -2.21 -6.36 10.32
CA GLU A 84 -3.32 -6.21 9.36
C GLU A 84 -3.17 -4.94 8.53
N ARG A 85 -2.86 -3.79 9.15
CA ARG A 85 -2.58 -2.55 8.40
C ARG A 85 -1.39 -2.68 7.46
N ILE A 86 -0.28 -3.26 7.93
CA ILE A 86 0.91 -3.47 7.09
C ILE A 86 0.60 -4.40 5.91
N MET A 87 -0.19 -5.45 6.12
CA MET A 87 -0.60 -6.36 5.05
C MET A 87 -1.49 -5.65 4.03
N VAL A 88 -2.49 -4.88 4.49
CA VAL A 88 -3.33 -4.06 3.59
C VAL A 88 -2.49 -3.05 2.81
N ASP A 89 -1.52 -2.39 3.45
CA ASP A 89 -0.62 -1.45 2.78
C ASP A 89 0.28 -2.14 1.74
N ALA A 90 0.75 -3.36 2.04
CA ALA A 90 1.56 -4.17 1.13
C ALA A 90 0.73 -4.67 -0.07
N ASP A 91 -0.49 -5.16 0.18
CA ASP A 91 -1.42 -5.61 -0.85
C ASP A 91 -1.81 -4.45 -1.77
N TYR A 92 -2.13 -3.28 -1.20
CA TYR A 92 -2.38 -2.07 -1.97
C TYR A 92 -1.18 -1.68 -2.86
N LEU A 93 0.04 -1.71 -2.32
CA LEU A 93 1.24 -1.41 -3.10
C LEU A 93 1.45 -2.42 -4.23
N LEU A 94 1.18 -3.70 -3.99
CA LEU A 94 1.24 -4.74 -5.02
C LEU A 94 0.25 -4.50 -6.15
N GLU A 95 -0.98 -4.10 -5.83
CA GLU A 95 -1.99 -3.75 -6.84
C GLU A 95 -1.52 -2.58 -7.69
N VAL A 96 -1.01 -1.52 -7.07
CA VAL A 96 -0.46 -0.36 -7.80
C VAL A 96 0.70 -0.77 -8.71
N LEU A 97 1.64 -1.59 -8.21
CA LEU A 97 2.77 -2.06 -9.00
C LEU A 97 2.34 -2.98 -10.16
N ARG A 98 1.30 -3.82 -9.96
CA ARG A 98 0.72 -4.65 -11.02
C ARG A 98 0.11 -3.77 -12.10
N ASP A 99 -0.75 -2.82 -11.71
CA ASP A 99 -1.40 -1.89 -12.63
C ASP A 99 -0.35 -1.13 -13.46
N ASP A 100 0.73 -0.65 -12.82
CA ASP A 100 1.82 0.04 -13.48
C ASP A 100 2.54 -0.85 -14.52
N VAL A 101 2.76 -2.13 -14.22
CA VAL A 101 3.41 -3.08 -15.14
C VAL A 101 2.50 -3.45 -16.32
N GLU A 102 1.21 -3.60 -16.08
CA GLU A 102 0.21 -4.01 -17.07
C GLU A 102 -0.30 -2.88 -17.95
N ALA A 103 -0.13 -1.62 -17.54
CA ALA A 103 -0.63 -0.46 -18.27
C ALA A 103 -0.18 -0.44 -19.75
N ASP A 104 -1.15 -0.31 -20.65
CA ASP A 104 -0.91 -0.25 -22.08
C ASP A 104 -0.68 1.20 -22.53
N LEU A 105 0.43 1.42 -23.23
CA LEU A 105 0.76 2.71 -23.81
C LEU A 105 -0.29 3.15 -24.85
N ALA A 106 -0.94 2.21 -25.53
CA ALA A 106 -2.01 2.48 -26.50
C ALA A 106 -3.16 3.28 -25.89
N ASP A 107 -3.41 3.15 -24.59
CA ASP A 107 -4.47 3.89 -23.89
C ASP A 107 -4.26 5.41 -23.89
N LEU A 108 -3.03 5.87 -24.12
CA LEU A 108 -2.72 7.31 -24.20
C LEU A 108 -3.04 7.92 -25.57
N PHE A 109 -3.35 7.12 -26.58
CA PHE A 109 -3.52 7.59 -27.96
C PHE A 109 -4.98 7.50 -28.43
N LYS A 110 -5.37 8.44 -29.29
CA LYS A 110 -6.61 8.40 -30.06
C LYS A 110 -6.42 7.49 -31.28
N GLU A 111 -7.52 7.10 -31.93
CA GLU A 111 -7.50 6.26 -33.14
C GLU A 111 -6.64 6.85 -34.27
N ASN A 112 -6.52 8.17 -34.34
CA ASN A 112 -5.70 8.87 -35.32
C ASN A 112 -4.20 8.99 -34.93
N GLY A 113 -3.77 8.31 -33.86
CA GLY A 113 -2.38 8.31 -33.39
C GLY A 113 -1.97 9.55 -32.60
N ASN A 114 -2.86 10.52 -32.37
CA ASN A 114 -2.56 11.67 -31.51
C ASN A 114 -2.73 11.33 -30.04
N LEU A 115 -1.91 11.92 -29.16
CA LEU A 115 -2.08 11.79 -27.72
C LEU A 115 -3.43 12.37 -27.26
N LYS A 116 -4.10 11.64 -26.37
CA LYS A 116 -5.26 12.14 -25.63
C LYS A 116 -4.82 13.29 -24.72
N PRO A 117 -5.71 14.24 -24.40
CA PRO A 117 -5.50 15.20 -23.31
C PRO A 117 -5.21 14.46 -21.99
N VAL A 118 -4.32 15.01 -21.15
CA VAL A 118 -3.92 14.38 -19.87
C VAL A 118 -5.11 14.02 -18.99
N LYS A 119 -6.19 14.82 -19.00
CA LYS A 119 -7.42 14.56 -18.24
C LYS A 119 -8.10 13.24 -18.63
N GLU A 120 -7.92 12.81 -19.87
CA GLU A 120 -8.47 11.55 -20.42
C GLU A 120 -7.54 10.35 -20.20
N TRP A 121 -6.34 10.56 -19.63
CA TRP A 121 -5.41 9.46 -19.38
C TRP A 121 -5.91 8.56 -18.24
N PRO A 122 -5.73 7.23 -18.35
CA PRO A 122 -6.00 6.33 -17.26
C PRO A 122 -5.25 6.72 -15.98
N PRO A 123 -5.83 6.50 -14.78
CA PRO A 123 -5.23 6.92 -13.52
C PRO A 123 -3.81 6.40 -13.26
N VAL A 124 -3.45 5.22 -13.79
CA VAL A 124 -2.12 4.60 -13.65
C VAL A 124 -1.02 5.50 -14.24
N PHE A 125 -1.29 6.12 -15.39
CA PHE A 125 -0.36 7.06 -16.03
C PHE A 125 -0.29 8.41 -15.31
N ARG A 126 -1.39 8.86 -14.69
CA ARG A 126 -1.42 10.16 -13.99
C ARG A 126 -0.81 10.13 -12.61
N ARG A 127 -0.78 8.97 -11.95
CA ARG A 127 -0.41 8.85 -10.53
C ARG A 127 0.94 8.15 -10.30
N GLY A 128 1.40 7.31 -11.22
CA GLY A 128 2.60 6.49 -11.01
C GLY A 128 3.56 6.46 -12.19
N LEU A 129 3.08 6.10 -13.38
CA LEU A 129 3.97 5.71 -14.48
C LEU A 129 4.69 6.83 -15.21
N VAL A 130 4.25 8.09 -15.13
CA VAL A 130 4.89 9.18 -15.89
C VAL A 130 6.08 9.72 -15.10
N ALA A 131 7.29 9.41 -15.58
CA ALA A 131 8.54 9.91 -15.02
C ALA A 131 8.88 11.33 -15.52
N SER A 132 8.48 11.67 -16.74
CA SER A 132 8.66 13.01 -17.31
C SER A 132 7.64 13.30 -18.40
N LEU A 133 7.18 14.55 -18.47
CA LEU A 133 6.26 15.04 -19.49
C LEU A 133 6.82 16.34 -20.08
N LYS A 134 7.14 16.34 -21.37
CA LYS A 134 7.56 17.53 -22.11
C LYS A 134 6.40 18.06 -22.96
N VAL A 135 5.94 19.25 -22.60
CA VAL A 135 4.86 19.95 -23.31
C VAL A 135 5.44 21.19 -23.98
N GLU A 136 5.13 21.39 -25.26
CA GLU A 136 5.49 22.59 -26.00
C GLU A 136 4.22 23.27 -26.51
N ALA A 137 4.05 24.54 -26.14
CA ALA A 137 3.03 25.39 -26.75
C ALA A 137 3.58 25.93 -28.08
N ILE A 138 2.94 25.55 -29.18
CA ILE A 138 3.22 26.06 -30.51
C ILE A 138 2.15 27.12 -30.80
N GLN A 139 2.57 28.37 -30.97
CA GLN A 139 1.68 29.40 -31.50
C GLN A 139 1.60 29.24 -33.01
N VAL A 140 0.41 28.89 -33.51
CA VAL A 140 0.16 28.85 -34.95
C VAL A 140 -0.56 30.15 -35.31
N ARG A 141 0.06 30.92 -36.20
CA ARG A 141 -0.52 32.15 -36.75
C ARG A 141 -1.18 31.80 -38.08
N ASP A 142 -2.50 31.77 -38.09
CA ASP A 142 -3.28 31.64 -39.33
C ASP A 142 -4.06 32.94 -39.55
N ASN A 143 -3.91 33.54 -40.74
CA ASN A 143 -4.69 34.65 -41.29
C ASN A 143 -5.35 35.64 -40.29
N ASN A 144 -4.56 36.20 -39.37
CA ASN A 144 -4.90 37.23 -38.35
C ASN A 144 -5.46 36.78 -37.00
N GLU A 145 -5.52 35.49 -36.68
CA GLU A 145 -5.81 35.01 -35.32
C GLU A 145 -4.58 34.30 -34.71
N GLN A 146 -4.18 34.71 -33.51
CA GLN A 146 -3.16 34.00 -32.72
C GLN A 146 -3.84 32.84 -31.99
N SER A 147 -3.57 31.62 -32.44
CA SER A 147 -3.99 30.41 -31.72
C SER A 147 -2.79 29.76 -31.04
N GLU A 148 -2.89 29.50 -29.74
CA GLU A 148 -1.90 28.73 -28.99
C GLU A 148 -2.32 27.25 -28.99
N ILE A 149 -1.52 26.40 -29.63
CA ILE A 149 -1.73 24.94 -29.64
C ILE A 149 -0.72 24.31 -28.68
N VAL A 150 -1.20 23.76 -27.57
CA VAL A 150 -0.35 23.02 -26.62
C VAL A 150 -0.20 21.57 -27.09
N GLN A 151 1.00 21.17 -27.50
CA GLN A 151 1.31 19.80 -27.92
C GLN A 151 2.23 19.10 -26.92
N VAL A 152 1.85 17.90 -26.49
CA VAL A 152 2.74 17.00 -25.75
C VAL A 152 3.72 16.39 -26.74
N LYS A 153 5.03 16.65 -26.59
CA LYS A 153 6.06 16.13 -27.50
C LYS A 153 6.72 14.85 -26.99
N GLU A 154 6.83 14.70 -25.68
CA GLU A 154 7.55 13.56 -25.09
C GLU A 154 6.91 13.13 -23.77
N VAL A 155 6.68 11.83 -23.62
CA VAL A 155 6.27 11.19 -22.36
C VAL A 155 7.33 10.14 -22.04
N ARG A 156 8.00 10.26 -20.89
CA ARG A 156 8.90 9.23 -20.37
C ARG A 156 8.20 8.45 -19.27
N LEU A 157 8.23 7.13 -19.39
CA LEU A 157 7.65 6.25 -18.39
C LEU A 157 8.68 5.85 -17.33
N ALA A 158 8.19 5.46 -16.16
CA ALA A 158 8.98 4.82 -15.11
C ALA A 158 9.63 3.53 -15.64
N ASP A 159 10.76 3.15 -15.03
CA ASP A 159 11.47 1.92 -15.39
C ASP A 159 10.66 0.69 -14.99
N ARG A 160 9.95 0.11 -15.96
CA ARG A 160 9.13 -1.09 -15.79
C ARG A 160 9.95 -2.31 -15.39
N THR A 161 11.24 -2.36 -15.71
CA THR A 161 12.13 -3.43 -15.26
C THR A 161 12.31 -3.36 -13.75
N LYS A 162 12.49 -2.14 -13.22
CA LYS A 162 12.61 -1.93 -11.78
C LYS A 162 11.32 -2.30 -11.04
N LEU A 163 10.15 -1.97 -11.60
CA LEU A 163 8.85 -2.32 -11.02
C LEU A 163 8.65 -3.85 -10.97
N LYS A 164 8.99 -4.57 -12.06
CA LYS A 164 8.95 -6.04 -12.09
C LYS A 164 9.91 -6.68 -11.10
N GLU A 165 11.10 -6.11 -10.93
CA GLU A 165 12.07 -6.56 -9.92
C GLU A 165 11.50 -6.41 -8.50
N LEU A 166 10.87 -5.26 -8.19
CA LEU A 166 10.24 -5.00 -6.90
C LEU A 166 9.07 -5.96 -6.63
N LEU A 167 8.21 -6.21 -7.63
CA LEU A 167 7.13 -7.21 -7.55
C LEU A 167 7.69 -8.60 -7.27
N GLY A 168 8.70 -9.04 -8.02
CA GLY A 168 9.27 -10.38 -7.85
C GLY A 168 10.03 -10.59 -6.54
N LYS A 169 10.55 -9.50 -5.92
CA LYS A 169 11.18 -9.52 -4.59
C LYS A 169 10.18 -9.49 -3.43
N HIS A 170 8.89 -9.26 -3.68
CA HIS A 170 7.90 -9.27 -2.63
C HIS A 170 7.85 -10.65 -1.94
N ARG A 171 7.68 -10.66 -0.60
CA ARG A 171 7.74 -11.88 0.22
C ARG A 171 6.74 -12.96 -0.21
N ALA A 172 5.58 -12.59 -0.76
CA ALA A 172 4.59 -13.56 -1.25
C ALA A 172 4.93 -14.12 -2.64
N VAL A 173 5.71 -13.38 -3.45
CA VAL A 173 6.01 -13.75 -4.85
C VAL A 173 7.32 -14.54 -4.93
N GLN A 174 8.39 -14.04 -4.29
CA GLN A 174 9.72 -14.69 -4.23
C GLN A 174 10.16 -15.28 -5.58
N ALA A 175 9.91 -14.57 -6.68
CA ALA A 175 10.10 -15.09 -8.04
C ALA A 175 11.57 -15.31 -8.41
N PHE A 176 12.50 -14.76 -7.61
CA PHE A 176 13.93 -14.78 -7.87
C PHE A 176 14.74 -15.56 -6.82
N ASP A 177 14.06 -16.21 -5.86
CA ASP A 177 14.74 -17.08 -4.89
C ASP A 177 15.15 -18.39 -5.58
N LYS A 178 16.45 -18.70 -5.50
CA LYS A 178 17.10 -19.83 -6.18
C LYS A 178 16.65 -21.21 -5.70
N GLU A 179 15.81 -21.29 -4.66
CA GLU A 179 15.37 -22.57 -4.07
C GLU A 179 14.12 -23.16 -4.74
N LYS A 180 13.52 -22.50 -5.74
CA LYS A 180 12.51 -23.13 -6.62
C LYS A 180 13.16 -23.86 -7.80
N ASP A 181 14.09 -24.75 -7.52
CA ASP A 181 14.53 -25.76 -8.50
C ASP A 181 13.47 -26.87 -8.57
N GLY A 182 12.95 -27.11 -9.78
CA GLY A 182 12.43 -28.45 -10.13
C GLY A 182 10.93 -28.62 -10.31
N ASN A 183 10.23 -27.78 -11.08
CA ASN A 183 9.12 -28.30 -11.88
C ASN A 183 9.69 -28.78 -13.22
N GLU A 184 10.39 -29.91 -13.21
CA GLU A 184 10.64 -30.68 -14.44
C GLU A 184 9.27 -31.14 -14.98
N ILE A 185 8.80 -30.48 -16.04
CA ILE A 185 7.68 -30.98 -16.82
C ILE A 185 8.21 -32.15 -17.64
N HIS A 186 8.09 -33.37 -17.14
CA HIS A 186 8.30 -34.57 -17.95
C HIS A 186 7.19 -34.68 -19.00
N ILE A 187 7.47 -34.24 -20.22
CA ILE A 187 6.59 -34.49 -21.37
C ILE A 187 6.93 -35.88 -21.90
N HIS A 188 6.08 -36.87 -21.61
CA HIS A 188 6.14 -38.19 -22.23
C HIS A 188 5.43 -38.13 -23.58
N ILE A 189 6.19 -38.17 -24.68
CA ILE A 189 5.63 -38.31 -26.03
C ILE A 189 5.66 -39.80 -26.37
N GLU A 190 4.53 -40.49 -26.26
CA GLU A 190 4.37 -41.83 -26.84
C GLU A 190 4.30 -41.70 -28.37
N GLY A 191 5.41 -42.03 -29.03
CA GLY A 191 5.43 -42.24 -30.48
C GLY A 191 4.76 -43.57 -30.81
N LYS A 192 3.45 -43.55 -31.08
CA LYS A 192 2.75 -44.65 -31.73
C LYS A 192 1.98 -44.11 -32.92
N ASP A 193 2.68 -44.00 -34.04
CA ASP A 193 2.13 -44.17 -35.39
C ASP A 193 3.30 -44.16 -36.39
N ALA A 194 3.88 -45.35 -36.58
CA ALA A 194 4.70 -45.67 -37.74
C ALA A 194 4.24 -47.03 -38.27
N LEU A 195 3.03 -47.06 -38.83
CA LEU A 195 2.59 -48.06 -39.81
C LEU A 195 1.65 -47.38 -40.81
N LEU A 196 2.23 -46.95 -41.93
CA LEU A 196 1.74 -47.18 -43.30
C LEU A 196 2.86 -46.87 -44.29
#